data_AF-A0A537AZ75-F1
#
_entry.id   AF-A0A537AZ75-F1
#
_cell.length_a   1.000
_cell.length_b   1.000
_cell.length_c   1.000
_cell.angle_alpha   90.00
_cell.angle_beta   90.00
_cell.angle_gamma   90.00
#
_symmetry.space_group_name_H-M   'P 1'
#
loop_
_entity.id
_entity.type
_entity.pdbx_description
1 polymer ?
#
loop_
_entity_poly.entity_id
_entity_poly.type
_entity_poly.pdbx_seq_one_letter_code
_entity_poly.pdbx_strand_id
1 'polypeptide(L)' 'MASIRTYKWGVLLGLAALPGVAFANQEVIKLTQDSKNWAMQAGNMQNQRYSALKQINKDNVKNLRV' A
#
# COMPACT_ATOMS: atom_id res chain seq x y z
N MET A 1 -48.65 4.31 -5.35
CA MET A 1 -47.47 4.98 -4.74
C MET A 1 -46.52 4.02 -3.98
N ALA A 2 -46.55 2.70 -4.20
CA ALA A 2 -45.62 1.76 -3.55
C ALA A 2 -44.37 1.40 -4.38
N SER A 3 -44.43 1.58 -5.71
CA SER A 3 -43.38 1.13 -6.64
C SER A 3 -42.13 2.01 -6.66
N ILE A 4 -42.25 3.32 -6.39
CA ILE A 4 -41.10 4.25 -6.43
C ILE A 4 -40.13 4.01 -5.26
N ARG A 5 -40.60 3.48 -4.12
CA ARG A 5 -39.77 3.29 -2.91
C ARG A 5 -38.83 2.10 -3.03
N THR A 6 -39.26 1.01 -3.66
CA THR A 6 -38.47 -0.22 -3.82
C THR A 6 -37.35 -0.09 -4.83
N TYR A 7 -37.55 0.68 -5.91
CA TYR A 7 -36.50 0.97 -6.88
C TYR A 7 -35.29 1.71 -6.28
N LYS A 8 -35.52 2.65 -5.35
CA LYS A 8 -34.42 3.41 -4.71
C LYS A 8 -33.50 2.51 -3.89
N TRP A 9 -34.06 1.52 -3.19
CA TRP A 9 -33.27 0.54 -2.44
C TRP A 9 -32.57 -0.46 -3.36
N GLY A 10 -33.22 -0.87 -4.44
CA GLY A 10 -32.60 -1.72 -5.48
C GLY A 10 -31.38 -1.06 -6.14
N VAL A 11 -31.46 0.24 -6.44
CA VAL A 11 -30.33 1.01 -7.00
C VAL A 11 -29.20 1.19 -5.96
N LEU A 12 -29.52 1.47 -4.69
CA LEU A 12 -28.51 1.60 -3.64
C LEU A 12 -27.78 0.27 -3.35
N LEU A 13 -28.49 -0.85 -3.33
CA LEU A 13 -27.88 -2.18 -3.20
C LEU A 13 -27.05 -2.56 -4.44
N GLY A 14 -27.52 -2.18 -5.64
CA GLY A 14 -26.77 -2.38 -6.88
C GLY A 14 -25.45 -1.61 -6.91
N LEU A 15 -25.40 -0.37 -6.38
CA LEU A 15 -24.17 0.42 -6.28
C LEU A 15 -23.20 -0.16 -5.23
N ALA A 16 -23.70 -0.67 -4.12
CA ALA A 16 -22.88 -1.28 -3.07
C ALA A 16 -22.25 -2.63 -3.48
N ALA A 17 -22.80 -3.28 -4.51
CA ALA A 17 -22.32 -4.55 -5.04
C ALA A 17 -21.17 -4.43 -6.05
N LEU A 18 -20.70 -3.20 -6.34
CA LEU A 18 -19.53 -2.98 -7.19
C LEU A 18 -18.26 -2.89 -6.31
N PRO A 19 -17.52 -3.99 -6.07
CA PRO A 19 -16.18 -3.83 -5.53
C PRO A 19 -15.33 -3.05 -6.54
N GLY A 20 -14.87 -1.86 -6.14
CA GLY A 20 -13.87 -1.14 -6.91
C GLY A 20 -12.62 -2.00 -7.02
N VAL A 21 -12.19 -2.31 -8.24
CA VAL A 21 -10.93 -3.04 -8.46
C VAL A 21 -9.78 -2.10 -8.12
N ALA A 22 -9.23 -2.23 -6.92
CA ALA A 22 -8.03 -1.53 -6.51
C ALA A 22 -6.80 -2.32 -7.00
N PHE A 23 -6.13 -1.80 -8.03
CA PHE A 23 -4.86 -2.37 -8.49
C PHE A 23 -3.71 -1.91 -7.61
N ALA A 24 -2.76 -2.81 -7.33
CA ALA A 24 -1.48 -2.41 -6.78
C ALA A 24 -0.79 -1.44 -7.75
N ASN A 25 -0.36 -0.28 -7.26
CA ASN A 25 0.31 0.70 -8.09
C ASN A 25 1.69 0.14 -8.52
N GLN A 26 1.87 -0.11 -9.82
CA GLN A 26 3.12 -0.62 -10.39
C GLN A 26 4.30 0.32 -10.14
N GLU A 27 4.05 1.62 -10.04
CA GLU A 27 5.09 2.60 -9.70
C GLU A 27 5.60 2.38 -8.28
N VAL A 28 4.70 2.11 -7.32
CA VAL A 28 5.09 1.78 -5.94
C VAL A 28 5.96 0.52 -5.93
N ILE A 29 5.61 -0.51 -6.70
CA ILE A 29 6.43 -1.73 -6.82
C ILE A 29 7.85 -1.37 -7.32
N LYS A 30 7.98 -0.54 -8.36
CA LYS A 30 9.29 -0.07 -8.84
C LYS A 30 10.05 0.73 -7.77
N LEU A 31 9.37 1.62 -7.06
CA LEU A 31 9.98 2.41 -5.99
C LEU A 31 10.47 1.54 -4.82
N THR A 32 9.80 0.42 -4.50
CA THR A 32 10.27 -0.54 -3.47
C THR A 32 11.54 -1.31 -3.86
N GLN A 33 11.89 -1.36 -5.15
CA GLN A 33 13.11 -2.03 -5.62
C GLN A 33 14.36 -1.14 -5.48
N ASP A 34 14.20 0.18 -5.44
CA ASP A 34 15.30 1.09 -5.17
C ASP A 34 15.57 1.15 -3.66
N SER A 35 16.71 0.60 -3.25
CA SER A 35 17.18 0.58 -1.85
C SER A 35 17.32 1.96 -1.21
N LYS A 36 17.35 3.05 -2.00
CA LYS A 36 17.38 4.43 -1.50
C LYS A 36 16.01 4.94 -1.03
N ASN A 37 14.93 4.25 -1.39
CA ASN A 37 13.57 4.67 -1.07
C ASN A 37 12.96 3.84 0.07
N TRP A 38 12.02 4.45 0.81
CA TRP A 38 11.12 3.76 1.73
C TRP A 38 9.67 3.98 1.29
N ALA A 39 9.29 3.33 0.18
CA ALA A 39 8.06 3.64 -0.57
C ALA A 39 6.78 3.03 0.03
N MET A 40 6.90 2.18 1.06
CA MET A 40 5.77 1.52 1.72
C MET A 40 6.02 1.42 3.23
N GLN A 41 4.97 1.25 4.03
CA GLN A 41 5.07 1.18 5.50
C GLN A 41 6.05 0.12 6.01
N ALA A 42 6.12 -1.03 5.35
CA ALA A 42 7.06 -2.10 5.65
C ALA A 42 8.24 -2.20 4.67
N GLY A 43 8.47 -1.15 3.86
CA GLY A 43 9.51 -1.07 2.84
C GLY A 43 9.17 -1.78 1.53
N ASN A 44 8.57 -2.97 1.59
CA ASN A 44 8.22 -3.78 0.42
C ASN A 44 6.94 -4.62 0.64
N MET A 45 6.51 -5.35 -0.40
CA MET A 45 5.33 -6.22 -0.39
C MET A 45 5.51 -7.49 0.47
N GLN A 46 6.75 -7.89 0.77
CA GLN A 46 7.05 -9.02 1.64
C GLN A 46 6.81 -8.70 3.12
N ASN A 47 6.61 -7.42 3.46
CA ASN A 47 6.34 -6.94 4.82
C ASN A 47 7.41 -7.35 5.85
N GLN A 48 8.68 -7.48 5.43
CA GLN A 48 9.78 -7.89 6.30
C GLN A 48 10.50 -6.72 6.99
N ARG A 49 10.23 -5.48 6.60
CA ARG A 49 10.88 -4.27 7.14
C ARG A 49 12.42 -4.31 7.00
N TYR A 50 12.90 -4.98 5.96
CA TYR A 50 14.31 -5.16 5.66
C TYR A 50 14.83 -4.08 4.70
N SER A 51 16.03 -3.53 4.95
CA SER A 51 16.77 -2.68 4.02
C SER A 51 18.03 -3.39 3.53
N ALA A 52 18.28 -3.33 2.22
CA ALA A 52 19.50 -3.88 1.62
C ALA A 52 20.72 -2.95 1.78
N LEU A 53 20.54 -1.74 2.32
CA LEU A 53 21.64 -0.79 2.56
C LEU A 53 22.61 -1.34 3.63
N LYS A 54 23.91 -1.24 3.36
CA LYS A 54 24.98 -1.73 4.24
C LYS A 54 25.98 -0.66 4.67
N GLN A 55 25.69 0.61 4.36
CA GLN A 55 26.57 1.73 4.70
C GLN A 55 26.79 1.84 6.21
N ILE A 56 25.74 1.62 7.00
CA ILE A 56 25.82 1.42 8.45
C ILE A 56 25.85 -0.08 8.70
N ASN A 57 26.83 -0.54 9.48
CA ASN A 57 27.05 -1.95 9.79
C ASN A 57 27.61 -2.13 11.21
N LYS A 58 27.90 -3.38 11.60
CA LYS A 58 28.34 -3.72 12.97
C LYS A 58 29.64 -3.04 13.37
N ASP A 59 30.52 -2.74 12.43
CA ASP A 59 31.85 -2.19 12.70
C ASP A 59 31.83 -0.68 12.91
N ASN A 60 30.90 0.01 12.23
CA ASN A 60 30.84 1.47 12.18
C ASN A 60 29.61 2.10 12.88
N VAL A 61 28.62 1.31 13.31
CA VAL A 61 27.42 1.82 14.02
C VAL A 61 27.79 2.63 15.26
N LYS A 62 28.90 2.29 15.92
CA LYS A 62 29.46 3.04 17.07
C LYS A 62 29.84 4.49 16.77
N ASN A 63 30.01 4.84 15.49
CA ASN A 63 30.39 6.18 15.05
C ASN A 63 29.18 7.01 14.60
N LEU A 64 27.96 6.48 14.70
CA LEU A 64 26.74 7.18 14.28
C LEU A 64 26.50 8.40 15.19
N ARG A 65 26.12 9.52 14.58
CA ARG A 65 25.82 10.78 15.27
C ARG A 65 24.41 11.25 14.92
N VAL A 66 23.80 12.01 15.82
CA VAL A 66 22.52 12.70 15.63
C VAL A 66 22.76 14.04 14.93
#